data_AF-A0A150QLK3-F1
#
_entry.id   AF-A0A150QLK3-F1
#
_cell.length_a   1.000
_cell.length_b   1.000
_cell.length_c   1.000
_cell.angle_alpha   90.00
_cell.angle_beta   90.00
_cell.angle_gamma   90.00
#
_symmetry.space_group_name_H-M   'P 1'
#
loop_
_entity.id
_entity.type
_entity.pdbx_description
1 polymer ?
#
loop_
_entity_poly.entity_id
_entity_poly.type
_entity_poly.pdbx_seq_one_letter_code
_entity_poly.pdbx_strand_id
1 'polypeptide(L)'
;MRRLGVHEADAEDVCQEVFMIVHRRLAGFEGRSSVQTWIYGICIRVAADYRKRAHRRRESTHAELPDQVAPEDQHGALEDQQARALLDACVQTLDDDKRAVFVLFELEELPMTEVAEAVGCPLQTAYTRLYAARRVVEAALRRATAARRMP
;
A
#
# COMPACT_ATOMS: atom_id res chain seq x y z
N MET A 1 3.33 -2.73 5.47
CA MET A 1 3.29 -1.25 5.62
C MET A 1 3.78 -0.48 4.40
N ARG A 2 4.97 -0.77 3.83
CA ARG A 2 5.52 -0.03 2.68
C ARG A 2 4.57 0.05 1.47
N ARG A 3 3.95 -1.07 1.08
CA ARG A 3 2.92 -1.13 0.02
C ARG A 3 1.68 -0.28 0.29
N LEU A 4 1.37 -0.02 1.57
CA LEU A 4 0.29 0.90 1.98
C LEU A 4 0.74 2.38 1.98
N GLY A 5 1.97 2.66 1.53
CA GLY A 5 2.51 4.00 1.32
C GLY A 5 3.29 4.59 2.50
N VAL A 6 3.76 3.74 3.42
CA VAL A 6 4.70 4.15 4.47
C VAL A 6 6.12 4.23 3.90
N HIS A 7 6.86 5.30 4.19
CA HIS A 7 8.26 5.43 3.76
C HIS A 7 9.13 4.36 4.42
N GLU A 8 10.18 3.91 3.74
CA GLU A 8 11.03 2.81 4.23
C GLU A 8 11.67 3.14 5.58
N ALA A 9 12.15 4.37 5.76
CA ALA A 9 12.73 4.86 7.01
C ALA A 9 11.75 4.83 8.21
N ASP A 10 10.44 4.95 7.95
CA ASP A 10 9.42 4.98 9.00
C ASP A 10 8.70 3.62 9.14
N ALA A 11 9.06 2.63 8.33
CA ALA A 11 8.29 1.38 8.24
C ALA A 11 8.30 0.59 9.54
N GLU A 12 9.42 0.57 10.27
CA GLU A 12 9.56 -0.11 11.55
C GLU A 12 8.75 0.57 12.64
N ASP A 13 8.88 1.90 12.79
CA ASP A 13 8.13 2.68 13.78
C ASP A 13 6.62 2.55 13.60
N VAL A 14 6.15 2.66 12.35
CA VAL A 14 4.72 2.53 12.04
C VAL A 14 4.25 1.08 12.26
N CYS A 15 5.12 0.08 12.05
CA CYS A 15 4.81 -1.31 12.39
C CYS A 15 4.65 -1.49 13.91
N GLN A 16 5.53 -0.88 14.71
CA GLN A 16 5.40 -0.89 16.17
C GLN A 16 4.10 -0.22 16.61
N GLU A 17 3.69 0.89 15.99
CA GLU A 17 2.40 1.54 16.26
C GLU A 17 1.23 0.56 16.04
N VAL A 18 1.24 -0.20 14.93
CA VAL A 18 0.24 -1.25 14.66
C VAL A 18 0.24 -2.30 15.77
N PHE A 19 1.38 -2.87 16.12
CA PHE A 19 1.45 -3.90 17.16
C PHE A 19 0.95 -3.40 18.52
N MET A 20 1.28 -2.16 18.88
CA MET A 20 0.78 -1.54 20.11
C MET A 20 -0.73 -1.33 20.11
N ILE A 21 -1.34 -1.08 18.94
CA ILE A 21 -2.80 -0.99 18.79
C ILE A 21 -3.42 -2.39 18.88
N VAL A 22 -2.84 -3.37 18.20
CA VAL A 22 -3.28 -4.77 18.23
C VAL A 22 -3.27 -5.28 19.66
N HIS A 23 -2.15 -5.19 20.38
CA HIS A 23 -2.02 -5.65 21.76
C HIS A 23 -3.07 -5.01 22.69
N ARG A 24 -3.31 -3.69 22.54
CA ARG A 24 -4.30 -2.97 23.35
C ARG A 24 -5.75 -3.35 23.04
N ARG A 25 -6.06 -3.69 21.79
CA ARG A 25 -7.43 -3.95 21.35
C ARG A 25 -7.79 -5.44 21.27
N LEU A 26 -6.80 -6.32 21.36
CA LEU A 26 -6.98 -7.77 21.19
C LEU A 26 -7.99 -8.35 22.17
N ALA A 27 -8.00 -7.89 23.43
CA ALA A 27 -8.94 -8.34 24.45
C ALA A 27 -10.42 -8.03 24.11
N GLY A 28 -10.66 -7.01 23.27
CA GLY A 28 -12.00 -6.63 22.81
C GLY A 28 -12.33 -7.13 21.40
N PHE A 29 -11.55 -8.05 20.85
CA PHE A 29 -11.82 -8.61 19.53
C PHE A 29 -13.01 -9.58 19.59
N GLU A 30 -14.11 -9.23 18.90
CA GLU A 30 -15.39 -9.95 18.98
C GLU A 30 -15.49 -11.12 17.99
N GLY A 31 -14.48 -11.39 17.16
CA GLY A 31 -14.50 -12.52 16.20
C GLY A 31 -15.47 -12.35 15.03
N ARG A 32 -15.84 -11.10 14.68
CA ARG A 32 -16.70 -10.80 13.52
C ARG A 32 -16.00 -10.99 12.16
N SER A 33 -14.67 -10.98 12.15
CA SER A 33 -13.77 -11.27 11.02
C SER A 33 -12.75 -12.35 11.41
N SER A 34 -11.90 -12.78 10.47
CA SER A 34 -10.62 -13.38 10.84
C SER A 34 -9.73 -12.36 11.59
N VAL A 35 -8.90 -12.84 12.53
CA VAL A 35 -7.93 -11.98 13.23
C VAL A 35 -7.01 -11.26 12.23
N GLN A 36 -6.65 -11.95 11.14
CA GLN A 36 -5.83 -11.39 10.06
C GLN A 36 -6.52 -10.19 9.40
N THR A 37 -7.79 -10.32 9.01
CA THR A 37 -8.58 -9.23 8.40
C THR A 37 -8.74 -8.05 9.34
N TRP A 38 -8.96 -8.32 10.63
CA TRP A 38 -9.00 -7.28 11.65
C TRP A 38 -7.68 -6.51 11.78
N ILE A 39 -6.53 -7.21 11.78
CA ILE A 39 -5.21 -6.58 11.79
C ILE A 39 -4.97 -5.78 10.51
N TYR A 40 -5.38 -6.27 9.33
CA TYR A 40 -5.26 -5.49 8.10
C TYR A 40 -6.02 -4.18 8.15
N GLY A 41 -7.22 -4.16 8.75
CA GLY A 41 -7.97 -2.92 8.98
C GLY A 41 -7.20 -1.92 9.85
N ILE A 42 -6.46 -2.40 10.86
CA ILE A 42 -5.56 -1.55 11.67
C ILE A 42 -4.41 -1.02 10.83
N CYS A 43 -3.72 -1.89 10.07
CA CYS A 43 -2.62 -1.51 9.17
C CYS A 43 -3.04 -0.42 8.18
N ILE A 44 -4.20 -0.58 7.54
CA ILE A 44 -4.74 0.38 6.56
C ILE A 44 -4.97 1.74 7.23
N ARG A 45 -5.62 1.76 8.40
CA ARG A 45 -5.93 3.01 9.10
C ARG A 45 -4.66 3.73 9.53
N VAL A 46 -3.71 3.02 10.12
CA VAL A 46 -2.43 3.57 10.57
C VAL A 46 -1.62 4.11 9.37
N ALA A 47 -1.57 3.37 8.26
CA ALA A 47 -0.86 3.82 7.05
C ALA A 47 -1.51 5.05 6.40
N ALA A 48 -2.84 5.12 6.36
CA ALA A 48 -3.57 6.28 5.85
C ALA A 48 -3.33 7.52 6.73
N ASP A 49 -3.38 7.36 8.06
CA ASP A 49 -3.10 8.47 8.99
C ASP A 49 -1.65 8.94 8.90
N TYR A 50 -0.70 8.01 8.77
CA TYR A 50 0.70 8.32 8.49
C TYR A 50 0.84 9.17 7.21
N ARG A 51 0.20 8.77 6.10
CA ARG A 51 0.29 9.52 4.84
C ARG A 51 -0.38 10.88 4.89
N LYS A 52 -1.53 11.01 5.57
CA LYS A 52 -2.17 12.32 5.82
C LYS A 52 -1.28 13.25 6.65
N ARG A 53 -0.55 12.73 7.64
CA ARG A 53 0.42 13.52 8.42
C ARG A 53 1.62 13.92 7.57
N ALA A 54 2.17 13.01 6.78
CA ALA A 54 3.30 13.27 5.89
C ALA A 54 2.96 14.32 4.81
N HIS A 55 1.75 14.27 4.25
CA HIS A 55 1.28 15.26 3.29
C HIS A 55 1.21 16.67 3.90
N ARG A 56 0.62 16.81 5.09
CA ARG A 56 0.54 18.09 5.81
C ARG A 56 1.92 18.66 6.18
N ARG A 57 2.90 17.82 6.50
CA ARG A 57 4.30 18.26 6.73
C ARG A 57 4.97 18.78 5.45
N ARG A 58 4.66 18.19 4.29
CA ARG A 58 5.14 18.66 2.98
C ARG A 58 4.45 19.93 2.51
N GLU A 59 3.18 20.12 2.82
CA GLU A 59 2.48 21.38 2.51
C GLU A 59 2.99 22.57 3.34
N SER A 60 3.55 22.30 4.53
CA SER A 60 4.15 23.31 5.42
C SER A 60 5.63 23.56 5.15
N THR A 61 6.30 22.69 4.38
CA THR A 61 7.73 22.77 4.05
C THR A 61 7.87 22.73 2.53
N HIS A 62 8.06 23.87 1.87
CA HIS A 62 8.28 23.90 0.42
C HIS A 62 9.45 22.99 0.01
N ALA A 63 9.14 22.03 -0.88
CA ALA A 63 10.03 21.16 -1.66
C ALA A 63 10.85 20.09 -0.93
N GLU A 64 10.61 18.82 -1.30
CA GLU A 64 11.65 17.90 -1.79
C GLU A 64 10.98 16.64 -2.39
N LEU A 65 11.42 16.27 -3.60
CA LEU A 65 11.00 15.06 -4.31
C LEU A 65 11.58 13.82 -3.61
N PRO A 66 10.91 12.65 -3.62
CA PRO A 66 11.44 11.46 -2.97
C PRO A 66 12.69 10.94 -3.68
N ASP A 67 13.70 10.59 -2.88
CA ASP A 67 14.94 9.94 -3.31
C ASP A 67 14.64 8.66 -4.12
N GLN A 68 15.28 8.57 -5.28
CA GLN A 68 15.28 7.36 -6.11
C GLN A 68 16.40 6.44 -5.61
N VAL A 69 16.04 5.33 -4.99
CA VAL A 69 16.99 4.28 -4.61
C VAL A 69 17.43 3.51 -5.86
N ALA A 70 18.73 3.55 -6.15
CA ALA A 70 19.37 2.74 -7.19
C ALA A 70 19.70 1.32 -6.65
N PRO A 71 19.53 0.23 -7.43
CA PRO A 71 19.92 -1.11 -6.99
C PRO A 71 21.30 -1.54 -7.50
N GLU A 72 22.07 -2.19 -6.62
CA GLU A 72 23.34 -2.89 -6.90
C GLU A 72 23.14 -4.28 -7.53
N ASP A 73 24.20 -4.74 -8.20
CA ASP A 73 24.29 -5.83 -9.18
C ASP A 73 24.01 -7.28 -8.71
N GLN A 74 23.15 -8.00 -9.46
CA GLN A 74 23.22 -9.45 -9.77
C GLN A 74 22.15 -9.86 -10.82
N HIS A 75 22.57 -10.18 -12.05
CA HIS A 75 21.76 -10.11 -13.29
C HIS A 75 20.46 -10.94 -13.37
N GLY A 76 20.32 -12.07 -12.68
CA GLY A 76 19.07 -12.87 -12.70
C GLY A 76 18.05 -12.44 -11.63
N ALA A 77 18.54 -12.06 -10.44
CA ALA A 77 17.71 -11.53 -9.36
C ALA A 77 17.32 -10.06 -9.59
N LEU A 78 18.13 -9.33 -10.38
CA LEU A 78 17.91 -7.94 -10.78
C LEU A 78 16.61 -7.75 -11.56
N GLU A 79 16.30 -8.62 -12.52
CA GLU A 79 15.11 -8.45 -13.36
C GLU A 79 13.82 -8.57 -12.54
N ASP A 80 13.75 -9.59 -11.66
CA ASP A 80 12.65 -9.78 -10.72
C ASP A 80 12.56 -8.63 -9.69
N GLN A 81 13.70 -8.18 -9.17
CA GLN A 81 13.76 -7.06 -8.23
C GLN A 81 13.31 -5.75 -8.89
N GLN A 82 13.72 -5.50 -10.12
CA GLN A 82 13.32 -4.33 -10.90
C GLN A 82 11.83 -4.38 -11.25
N ALA A 83 11.30 -5.55 -11.61
CA ALA A 83 9.88 -5.74 -11.86
C ALA A 83 9.04 -5.47 -10.59
N ARG A 84 9.49 -5.97 -9.43
CA ARG A 84 8.87 -5.71 -8.13
C ARG A 84 8.94 -4.23 -7.74
N ALA A 85 10.10 -3.60 -7.86
CA ALA A 85 10.28 -2.17 -7.58
C ALA A 85 9.39 -1.31 -8.49
N LEU A 86 9.26 -1.69 -9.76
CA LEU A 86 8.38 -1.01 -10.71
C LEU A 86 6.90 -1.15 -10.32
N LEU A 87 6.46 -2.36 -9.95
CA LEU A 87 5.10 -2.58 -9.47
C LEU A 87 4.84 -1.77 -8.20
N ASP A 88 5.75 -1.81 -7.23
CA ASP A 88 5.63 -1.05 -5.99
C ASP A 88 5.52 0.46 -6.28
N ALA A 89 6.34 1.00 -7.19
CA ALA A 89 6.24 2.39 -7.63
C ALA A 89 4.89 2.71 -8.31
N CYS A 90 4.35 1.80 -9.12
CA CYS A 90 3.02 1.97 -9.71
C CYS A 90 1.92 1.98 -8.64
N VAL A 91 1.98 1.07 -7.66
CA VAL A 91 1.08 1.03 -6.51
C VAL A 91 1.19 2.33 -5.69
N GLN A 92 2.38 2.95 -5.61
CA GLN A 92 2.57 4.26 -4.98
C GLN A 92 1.78 5.40 -5.60
N THR A 93 1.26 5.25 -6.83
CA THR A 93 0.43 6.27 -7.48
C THR A 93 -1.05 6.24 -7.09
N LEU A 94 -1.50 5.20 -6.39
CA LEU A 94 -2.89 5.04 -5.95
C LEU A 94 -3.21 5.91 -4.73
N ASP A 95 -4.42 6.46 -4.66
CA ASP A 95 -4.95 6.97 -3.40
C ASP A 95 -5.16 5.84 -2.37
N ASP A 96 -5.38 6.23 -1.12
CA ASP A 96 -5.40 5.33 0.03
C ASP A 96 -6.44 4.22 -0.09
N ASP A 97 -7.64 4.56 -0.54
CA ASP A 97 -8.74 3.63 -0.65
C ASP A 97 -8.49 2.61 -1.76
N LYS A 98 -8.07 3.08 -2.95
CA LYS A 98 -7.75 2.21 -4.08
C LYS A 98 -6.56 1.31 -3.79
N ARG A 99 -5.53 1.85 -3.13
CA ARG A 99 -4.33 1.12 -2.74
C ARG A 99 -4.62 0.01 -1.74
N ALA A 100 -5.38 0.31 -0.69
CA ALA A 100 -5.72 -0.69 0.31
C ALA A 100 -6.42 -1.90 -0.33
N VAL A 101 -7.42 -1.64 -1.18
CA VAL A 101 -8.13 -2.70 -1.90
C VAL A 101 -7.20 -3.47 -2.84
N PHE A 102 -6.38 -2.77 -3.64
CA PHE A 102 -5.46 -3.42 -4.58
C PHE A 102 -4.43 -4.30 -3.87
N VAL A 103 -3.79 -3.79 -2.81
CA VAL A 103 -2.78 -4.53 -2.05
C VAL A 103 -3.41 -5.78 -1.41
N LEU A 104 -4.52 -5.62 -0.69
CA LEU A 104 -5.13 -6.76 -0.01
C LEU A 104 -5.65 -7.83 -0.98
N PHE A 105 -6.20 -7.44 -2.13
CA PHE A 105 -6.78 -8.38 -3.08
C PHE A 105 -5.74 -9.02 -4.01
N GLU A 106 -4.88 -8.22 -4.64
CA GLU A 106 -3.96 -8.72 -5.68
C GLU A 106 -2.63 -9.24 -5.12
N LEU A 107 -2.18 -8.71 -3.97
CA LEU A 107 -0.84 -9.02 -3.44
C LEU A 107 -0.88 -9.88 -2.18
N GLU A 108 -1.89 -9.66 -1.33
CA GLU A 108 -2.10 -10.47 -0.12
C GLU A 108 -3.15 -11.58 -0.34
N GLU A 109 -3.78 -11.62 -1.53
CA GLU A 109 -4.70 -12.66 -2.00
C GLU A 109 -5.93 -12.89 -1.10
N LEU A 110 -6.41 -11.85 -0.41
CA LEU A 110 -7.61 -11.96 0.43
C LEU A 110 -8.87 -12.04 -0.45
N PRO A 111 -9.88 -12.82 -0.03
CA PRO A 111 -11.18 -12.80 -0.68
C PRO A 111 -11.80 -11.40 -0.57
N MET A 112 -12.48 -10.95 -1.63
CA MET A 112 -13.00 -9.58 -1.70
C MET A 112 -13.95 -9.22 -0.54
N THR A 113 -14.63 -10.21 0.05
CA THR A 113 -15.45 -10.04 1.26
C THR A 113 -14.62 -9.61 2.46
N GLU A 114 -13.46 -10.23 2.69
CA GLU A 114 -12.52 -9.85 3.75
C GLU A 114 -11.84 -8.51 3.45
N VAL A 115 -11.54 -8.22 2.18
CA VAL A 115 -11.02 -6.91 1.77
C VAL A 115 -12.03 -5.80 2.08
N ALA A 116 -13.31 -6.00 1.74
CA ALA A 116 -14.36 -5.04 2.01
C ALA A 116 -14.53 -4.78 3.51
N GLU A 117 -14.44 -5.84 4.33
CA GLU A 117 -14.48 -5.76 5.78
C GLU A 117 -13.26 -5.02 6.37
N ALA A 118 -12.04 -5.40 5.97
CA ALA A 118 -10.80 -4.75 6.43
C ALA A 118 -10.77 -3.25 6.08
N VAL A 119 -11.21 -2.89 4.88
CA VAL A 119 -11.26 -1.50 4.41
C VAL A 119 -12.48 -0.75 5.00
N GLY A 120 -13.48 -1.46 5.51
CA GLY A 120 -14.69 -0.88 6.09
C GLY A 120 -15.62 -0.24 5.07
N CYS A 121 -15.85 -0.91 3.93
CA CYS A 121 -16.74 -0.41 2.87
C CYS A 121 -17.67 -1.50 2.32
N PRO A 122 -18.77 -1.14 1.62
CA PRO A 122 -19.63 -2.13 0.97
C PRO A 122 -18.87 -2.98 -0.05
N LEU A 123 -19.24 -4.25 -0.17
CA LEU A 123 -18.60 -5.20 -1.11
C LEU A 123 -18.53 -4.65 -2.54
N GLN A 124 -19.62 -4.04 -3.02
CA GLN A 124 -19.67 -3.44 -4.35
C GLN A 124 -18.69 -2.27 -4.49
N THR A 125 -18.51 -1.47 -3.43
CA THR A 125 -17.54 -0.37 -3.40
C THR A 125 -16.11 -0.89 -3.45
N ALA A 126 -15.82 -2.02 -2.81
CA ALA A 126 -14.51 -2.66 -2.92
C ALA A 126 -14.23 -3.10 -4.37
N TYR A 127 -15.19 -3.72 -5.06
CA TYR A 127 -15.05 -4.06 -6.49
C TYR A 127 -14.82 -2.84 -7.39
N THR A 128 -15.58 -1.76 -7.21
CA THR A 128 -15.40 -0.55 -8.03
C THR A 128 -14.05 0.13 -7.75
N ARG A 129 -13.59 0.14 -6.50
CA ARG A 129 -12.25 0.61 -6.13
C ARG A 129 -11.15 -0.25 -6.76
N LEU A 130 -11.29 -1.58 -6.73
CA LEU A 130 -10.33 -2.49 -7.38
C LEU A 130 -10.25 -2.23 -8.88
N TYR A 131 -11.40 -2.12 -9.55
CA TYR A 131 -11.44 -1.81 -10.98
C TYR A 131 -10.74 -0.49 -11.31
N ALA A 132 -11.00 0.56 -10.53
CA ALA A 132 -10.32 1.84 -10.69
C ALA A 132 -8.81 1.74 -10.39
N ALA A 133 -8.41 0.98 -9.38
CA ALA A 133 -7.01 0.76 -9.02
C ALA A 133 -6.24 0.08 -10.16
N ARG A 134 -6.80 -1.00 -10.73
CA ARG A 134 -6.21 -1.71 -11.88
C ARG A 134 -5.95 -0.78 -13.06
N ARG A 135 -6.90 0.09 -13.39
CA ARG A 135 -6.73 1.08 -14.49
C ARG A 135 -5.58 2.05 -14.22
N VAL A 136 -5.41 2.51 -12.98
CA VAL A 136 -4.33 3.43 -12.62
C VAL A 136 -2.98 2.72 -12.68
N VAL A 137 -2.87 1.51 -12.11
CA VAL A 137 -1.65 0.71 -12.13
C VAL A 137 -1.26 0.34 -13.56
N GLU A 138 -2.20 -0.10 -14.38
CA GLU A 138 -1.96 -0.43 -15.78
C GLU A 138 -1.46 0.79 -16.58
N ALA A 139 -2.09 1.96 -16.39
CA ALA A 139 -1.64 3.19 -17.02
C ALA A 139 -0.22 3.60 -16.56
N ALA A 140 0.08 3.46 -15.26
CA ALA A 140 1.41 3.74 -14.73
C ALA A 140 2.47 2.77 -15.29
N LEU A 141 2.15 1.48 -15.37
CA LEU A 141 3.04 0.45 -15.90
C LEU A 141 3.33 0.68 -17.40
N ARG A 142 2.32 1.03 -18.19
CA ARG A 142 2.51 1.39 -19.61
C ARG A 142 3.43 2.60 -19.78
N ARG A 143 3.27 3.65 -18.95
CA ARG A 143 4.15 4.82 -19.00
C ARG A 143 5.60 4.46 -18.65
N ALA A 144 5.81 3.68 -17.59
CA ALA A 144 7.14 3.30 -17.14
C ALA A 144 7.87 2.37 -18.12
N THR A 145 7.14 1.41 -18.71
CA THR A 145 7.70 0.51 -19.74
C THR A 145 8.02 1.24 -21.05
N ALA A 146 7.23 2.25 -21.42
CA ALA A 146 7.53 3.11 -22.57
C ALA A 146 8.78 3.96 -22.34
N ALA A 147 8.92 4.58 -21.16
CA ALA A 147 10.11 5.37 -20.80
C ALA A 147 11.41 4.55 -20.82
N ARG A 148 11.33 3.26 -20.47
CA ARG A 148 12.48 2.34 -20.46
C ARG A 148 12.90 1.83 -21.85
N ARG A 149 12.07 2.06 -22.88
CA ARG A 149 12.32 1.67 -24.28
C ARG A 149 12.82 2.83 -25.15
N MET A 150 12.85 4.06 -24.64
CA MET A 150 13.43 5.20 -25.34
C MET A 150 14.96 5.23 -25.14
N PRO A 151 15.75 5.23 -26.23
CA PRO A 151 17.21 5.25 -26.20
C PRO A 151 17.79 6.60 -25.79
#